data_AF-A0A401R3D9-F1
#
_entry.id   AF-A0A401R3D9-F1
#
_cell.length_a   1.000
_cell.length_b   1.000
_cell.length_c   1.000
_cell.angle_alpha   90.00
_cell.angle_beta   90.00
_cell.angle_gamma   90.00
#
_symmetry.space_group_name_H-M   'P 1'
#
loop_
_entity.id
_entity.type
_entity.pdbx_description
1 polymer ?
#
loop_
_entity_poly.entity_id
_entity_poly.type
_entity_poly.pdbx_seq_one_letter_code
_entity_poly.pdbx_strand_id
1 'polypeptide(L)'
;MLTGPNPVDRSKKGSKLHVLSEAQGVPLALAVSGANMHDSQAFKPLILGIPAIRSRRGLRRRRPVKIRADKAYYSADHLTWLRGRRLVARIARPGIESGERLGRHRWKIERSISWLFGYRRLTVRFERKGSHFLAFLDLAAALTCFKKLAKPTT
;
A
#
# COMPACT_ATOMS: atom_id res chain seq x y z
N MET A 1 2.75 14.70 -14.23
CA MET A 1 2.95 15.07 -12.81
C MET A 1 2.11 14.12 -11.94
N LEU A 2 2.69 13.43 -10.94
CA LEU A 2 1.92 12.62 -9.97
C LEU A 2 1.35 13.51 -8.85
N THR A 3 0.64 14.56 -9.26
CA THR A 3 -0.03 15.50 -8.36
C THR A 3 -1.37 15.83 -8.99
N GLY A 4 -2.42 15.89 -8.17
CA GLY A 4 -3.76 16.28 -8.60
C GLY A 4 -4.38 17.21 -7.56
N PRO A 5 -5.41 17.98 -7.91
CA PRO A 5 -6.24 18.70 -6.95
C PRO A 5 -6.62 17.79 -5.77
N ASN A 6 -6.69 18.32 -4.56
CA ASN A 6 -7.19 17.58 -3.41
C ASN A 6 -8.74 17.67 -3.41
N PRO A 7 -9.49 16.56 -3.30
CA PRO A 7 -10.97 16.60 -3.33
C PRO A 7 -11.59 17.43 -2.21
N VAL A 8 -10.88 17.64 -1.09
CA VAL A 8 -11.36 18.42 0.07
C VAL A 8 -10.88 19.87 0.04
N ASP A 9 -9.81 20.18 -0.72
CA ASP A 9 -9.14 21.49 -0.69
C ASP A 9 -8.60 21.81 -2.10
N ARG A 10 -9.50 22.28 -2.98
CA ARG A 10 -9.34 22.34 -4.45
C ARG A 10 -8.14 23.16 -4.95
N SER A 11 -7.47 23.91 -4.08
CA SER A 11 -6.32 24.78 -4.43
C SER A 11 -4.94 24.12 -4.19
N LYS A 12 -4.86 23.01 -3.43
CA LYS A 12 -3.58 22.36 -3.09
C LYS A 12 -3.31 21.12 -3.92
N LYS A 13 -2.15 21.08 -4.59
CA LYS A 13 -1.65 19.91 -5.32
C LYS A 13 -1.23 18.83 -4.33
N GLY A 14 -2.05 17.79 -4.19
CA GLY A 14 -1.81 16.67 -3.29
C GLY A 14 -1.34 15.40 -4.00
N SER A 15 -0.88 14.42 -3.23
CA SER A 15 -0.52 13.09 -3.71
C SER A 15 -1.02 12.05 -2.74
N LYS A 16 -1.48 10.92 -3.29
CA LYS A 16 -1.90 9.77 -2.52
C LYS A 16 -0.80 8.74 -2.54
N LEU A 17 -0.47 8.22 -1.36
CA LEU A 17 0.44 7.09 -1.19
C LEU A 17 -0.41 5.82 -1.04
N HIS A 18 -0.12 4.83 -1.88
CA HIS A 18 -0.67 3.49 -1.78
C HIS A 18 0.43 2.56 -1.28
N VAL A 19 0.15 1.82 -0.21
CA VAL A 19 1.11 0.91 0.42
C VAL A 19 0.51 -0.49 0.48
N LEU A 20 1.22 -1.47 -0.06
CA LEU A 20 0.98 -2.89 0.20
C LEU A 20 2.01 -3.39 1.18
N SER A 21 1.54 -3.95 2.28
CA SER A 21 2.38 -4.44 3.36
C SER A 21 2.00 -5.87 3.73
N GLU A 22 3.00 -6.62 4.16
CA GLU A 22 2.81 -7.93 4.77
C GLU A 22 2.23 -7.78 6.20
N ALA A 23 1.72 -8.86 6.82
CA ALA A 23 1.04 -8.83 8.10
C ALA A 23 1.86 -8.30 9.30
N GLN A 24 3.19 -8.24 9.22
CA GLN A 24 4.08 -7.64 10.21
C GLN A 24 4.53 -6.21 9.85
N GLY A 25 3.97 -5.63 8.78
CA GLY A 25 4.23 -4.24 8.39
C GLY A 25 5.44 -4.05 7.47
N VAL A 26 5.98 -5.12 6.88
CA VAL A 26 7.03 -5.02 5.87
C VAL A 26 6.43 -4.50 4.56
N PRO A 27 6.83 -3.32 4.06
CA PRO A 27 6.33 -2.80 2.80
C PRO A 27 6.81 -3.71 1.65
N LEU A 28 5.87 -4.20 0.85
CA LEU A 28 6.14 -5.07 -0.30
C LEU A 28 6.06 -4.31 -1.63
N ALA A 29 5.13 -3.37 -1.75
CA ALA A 29 4.97 -2.53 -2.92
C ALA A 29 4.43 -1.15 -2.52
N LEU A 30 4.92 -0.12 -3.20
CA LEU A 30 4.52 1.26 -3.01
C LEU A 30 4.09 1.85 -4.35
N ALA A 31 3.09 2.71 -4.32
CA ALA A 31 2.71 3.51 -5.48
C ALA A 31 2.30 4.90 -5.05
N VAL A 32 2.62 5.89 -5.88
CA VAL A 32 2.21 7.28 -5.66
C VAL A 32 1.32 7.70 -6.82
N SER A 33 0.16 8.27 -6.50
CA SER A 33 -0.76 8.83 -7.48
C SER A 33 -1.07 10.29 -7.15
N GLY A 34 -1.64 11.02 -8.12
CA GLY A 34 -2.19 12.34 -7.84
C GLY A 34 -3.40 12.24 -6.89
N ALA A 35 -3.66 13.26 -6.06
CA ALA A 35 -4.76 13.21 -5.09
C ALA A 35 -6.15 13.00 -5.72
N ASN A 36 -6.32 13.37 -6.99
CA ASN A 36 -7.54 13.15 -7.77
C ASN A 36 -7.70 11.73 -8.33
N MET A 37 -6.66 10.88 -8.28
CA MET A 37 -6.77 9.52 -8.78
C MET A 37 -7.64 8.70 -7.83
N HIS A 38 -8.61 7.98 -8.40
CA HIS A 38 -9.44 7.07 -7.64
C HIS A 38 -8.58 5.91 -7.13
N ASP A 39 -8.69 5.59 -5.85
CA ASP A 39 -7.84 4.61 -5.17
C ASP A 39 -7.90 3.22 -5.83
N SER A 40 -9.02 2.90 -6.49
CA SER A 40 -9.18 1.67 -7.28
C SER A 40 -8.13 1.49 -8.39
N GLN A 41 -7.68 2.58 -9.01
CA GLN A 41 -6.77 2.52 -10.14
C GLN A 41 -5.36 2.06 -9.72
N ALA A 42 -4.96 2.36 -8.48
CA ALA A 42 -3.69 1.91 -7.93
C ALA A 42 -3.72 0.46 -7.44
N PHE A 43 -4.90 -0.12 -7.20
CA PHE A 43 -5.06 -1.43 -6.55
C PHE A 43 -4.45 -2.60 -7.35
N LYS A 44 -4.82 -2.74 -8.63
CA LYS A 44 -4.31 -3.84 -9.49
C LYS A 44 -2.80 -3.70 -9.71
N PRO A 45 -2.24 -2.52 -10.08
CA PRO A 45 -0.79 -2.34 -10.23
C PRO A 45 -0.01 -2.67 -8.95
N LEU A 46 -0.51 -2.27 -7.78
CA LEU A 46 0.15 -2.51 -6.50
C LEU A 46 0.28 -4.01 -6.18
N ILE A 47 -0.74 -4.81 -6.51
CA ILE A 47 -0.71 -6.28 -6.33
C ILE A 47 0.19 -6.95 -7.36
N LEU A 48 0.23 -6.44 -8.58
CA LEU A 48 1.13 -6.92 -9.64
C LEU A 48 2.59 -6.62 -9.33
N GLY A 49 2.86 -5.52 -8.62
CA GLY A 49 4.19 -5.09 -8.19
C GLY A 49 4.78 -5.89 -7.02
N ILE A 50 4.08 -6.89 -6.49
CA ILE A 50 4.61 -7.72 -5.39
C ILE A 50 5.87 -8.47 -5.89
N PRO A 51 7.04 -8.25 -5.25
CA PRO A 51 8.26 -8.91 -5.65
C PRO A 51 8.19 -10.42 -5.37
N ALA A 52 9.12 -11.19 -5.95
CA ALA A 52 9.24 -12.60 -5.64
C ALA A 52 9.79 -12.80 -4.23
N ILE A 53 8.92 -13.11 -3.27
CA ILE A 53 9.28 -13.31 -1.86
C ILE A 53 9.82 -14.73 -1.68
N ARG A 54 10.99 -14.87 -1.03
CA ARG A 54 11.55 -16.18 -0.69
C ARG A 54 10.60 -16.92 0.24
N SER A 55 10.22 -18.13 -0.16
CA SER A 55 9.46 -19.03 0.72
C SER A 55 10.42 -19.75 1.65
N ARG A 56 10.01 -20.00 2.91
CA ARG A 56 10.77 -20.83 3.87
C ARG A 56 10.96 -22.26 3.34
N ARG A 57 10.01 -22.75 2.53
CA ARG A 57 10.07 -24.03 1.81
C ARG A 57 9.50 -23.86 0.40
N GLY A 58 10.23 -24.30 -0.63
CA GLY A 58 9.80 -24.30 -2.03
C GLY A 58 10.04 -22.98 -2.79
N LEU A 59 9.44 -22.88 -3.99
CA LEU A 59 9.60 -21.77 -4.93
C LEU A 59 9.23 -20.41 -4.33
N ARG A 60 9.86 -19.33 -4.84
CA ARG A 60 9.55 -17.95 -4.44
C ARG A 60 8.07 -17.65 -4.68
N ARG A 61 7.37 -17.15 -3.65
CA ARG A 61 5.97 -16.75 -3.73
C ARG A 61 5.86 -15.34 -4.27
N ARG A 62 5.21 -15.16 -5.42
CA ARG A 62 4.84 -13.86 -5.99
C ARG A 62 3.39 -13.46 -5.72
N ARG A 63 2.59 -14.37 -5.16
CA ARG A 63 1.14 -14.20 -5.01
C ARG A 63 0.74 -14.42 -3.54
N PRO A 64 0.06 -13.46 -2.91
CA PRO A 64 -0.50 -13.65 -1.58
C PRO A 64 -1.69 -14.62 -1.65
N VAL A 65 -2.04 -15.26 -0.53
CA VAL A 65 -3.26 -16.10 -0.47
C VAL A 65 -4.49 -15.24 -0.17
N LYS A 66 -4.33 -14.22 0.67
CA LYS A 66 -5.39 -13.34 1.16
C LYS A 66 -4.95 -11.89 0.99
N ILE A 67 -5.85 -11.04 0.51
CA ILE A 67 -5.65 -9.60 0.41
C ILE A 67 -6.68 -8.90 1.27
N ARG A 68 -6.21 -8.02 2.16
CA ARG A 68 -7.05 -7.13 2.97
C ARG A 68 -6.91 -5.72 2.43
N ALA A 69 -8.03 -5.04 2.24
CA ALA A 69 -8.04 -3.64 1.83
C ALA A 69 -9.24 -2.93 2.44
N ASP A 70 -9.16 -1.60 2.48
CA ASP A 70 -10.23 -0.76 2.98
C ASP A 70 -11.50 -0.85 2.14
N LYS A 71 -12.62 -0.46 2.75
CA LYS A 71 -13.96 -0.42 2.15
C LYS A 71 -14.00 0.34 0.82
N ALA A 72 -13.19 1.39 0.67
CA ALA A 72 -13.06 2.17 -0.57
C ALA A 72 -12.52 1.37 -1.77
N TYR A 73 -11.86 0.23 -1.54
CA TYR A 73 -11.39 -0.67 -2.60
C TYR A 73 -12.44 -1.70 -3.05
N TYR A 74 -13.65 -1.68 -2.47
CA TYR A 74 -14.71 -2.59 -2.85
C TYR A 74 -15.26 -2.25 -4.24
N SER A 75 -15.08 -3.16 -5.19
CA SER A 75 -15.76 -3.11 -6.50
C SER A 75 -15.97 -4.53 -7.04
N ALA A 76 -17.05 -4.75 -7.80
CA ALA A 76 -17.33 -6.05 -8.39
C ALA A 76 -16.22 -6.50 -9.36
N ASP A 77 -15.64 -5.55 -10.11
CA ASP A 77 -14.50 -5.78 -11.00
C ASP A 77 -13.25 -6.23 -10.22
N HIS A 78 -12.90 -5.57 -9.10
CA HIS A 78 -11.77 -6.00 -8.27
C HIS A 78 -11.97 -7.40 -7.70
N LEU A 79 -13.16 -7.70 -7.17
CA LEU A 79 -13.45 -9.00 -6.59
C LEU A 79 -13.38 -10.10 -7.66
N THR A 80 -13.86 -9.84 -8.88
CA THR A 80 -13.78 -10.77 -10.01
C THR A 80 -12.33 -10.97 -10.46
N TRP A 81 -11.56 -9.89 -10.58
CA TRP A 81 -10.14 -9.96 -10.91
C TRP A 81 -9.31 -10.71 -9.87
N LEU A 82 -9.59 -10.51 -8.57
CA LEU A 82 -8.95 -11.25 -7.48
C LEU A 82 -9.30 -12.74 -7.51
N ARG A 83 -10.58 -13.07 -7.74
CA ARG A 83 -11.04 -14.46 -7.89
C ARG A 83 -10.36 -15.17 -9.07
N GLY A 84 -10.26 -14.51 -10.23
CA GLY A 84 -9.54 -15.04 -11.40
C GLY A 84 -8.06 -15.35 -11.13
N ARG A 85 -7.47 -14.70 -10.11
CA ARG A 85 -6.09 -14.92 -9.67
C ARG A 85 -5.94 -15.87 -8.48
N ARG A 86 -7.05 -16.47 -8.03
CA ARG A 86 -7.13 -17.32 -6.82
C ARG A 86 -6.68 -16.58 -5.56
N LEU A 87 -6.96 -15.28 -5.48
CA LEU A 87 -6.67 -14.41 -4.34
C LEU A 87 -7.94 -14.21 -3.51
N VAL A 88 -7.89 -14.54 -2.22
CA VAL A 88 -9.04 -14.35 -1.34
C VAL A 88 -9.13 -12.89 -0.93
N ALA A 89 -10.16 -12.19 -1.41
CA ALA A 89 -10.44 -10.81 -1.02
C ALA A 89 -11.08 -10.75 0.37
N ARG A 90 -10.54 -9.90 1.25
CA ARG A 90 -11.11 -9.54 2.55
C ARG A 90 -11.28 -8.03 2.58
N ILE A 91 -12.29 -7.58 1.84
CA ILE A 91 -12.66 -6.17 1.68
C ILE A 91 -14.08 -6.03 2.21
N ALA A 92 -14.29 -5.10 3.14
CA ALA A 92 -15.61 -4.93 3.73
C ALA A 92 -16.60 -4.36 2.71
N ARG A 93 -17.85 -4.84 2.71
CA ARG A 93 -18.89 -4.37 1.79
C ARG A 93 -19.45 -3.01 2.23
N PRO A 94 -19.44 -1.99 1.33
CA PRO A 94 -20.20 -0.74 1.45
C PRO A 94 -21.62 -0.94 1.94
N GLY A 95 -22.07 -0.15 2.92
CA GLY A 95 -23.45 -0.18 3.44
C GLY A 95 -23.88 -1.40 4.27
N ILE A 96 -23.11 -2.49 4.32
CA ILE A 96 -23.53 -3.73 5.01
C ILE A 96 -22.65 -4.06 6.22
N GLU A 97 -21.33 -3.99 6.07
CA GLU A 97 -20.40 -4.38 7.14
C GLU A 97 -19.89 -3.15 7.93
N SER A 98 -19.82 -3.30 9.26
CA SER A 98 -19.31 -2.28 10.17
C SER A 98 -17.79 -2.06 10.00
N GLY A 99 -17.36 -0.81 10.16
CA GLY A 99 -15.95 -0.42 9.99
C GLY A 99 -15.02 -0.88 11.11
N GLU A 100 -15.55 -1.27 12.27
CA GLU A 100 -14.75 -1.58 13.47
C GLU A 100 -13.77 -2.75 13.25
N ARG A 101 -14.20 -3.77 12.50
CA ARG A 101 -13.34 -4.93 12.18
C ARG A 101 -12.18 -4.55 11.25
N LEU A 102 -12.33 -3.50 10.42
CA LEU A 102 -11.25 -2.99 9.57
C LEU A 102 -10.15 -2.33 10.42
N GLY A 103 -10.52 -1.60 11.47
CA GLY A 103 -9.58 -0.91 12.36
C GLY A 103 -8.49 -1.83 12.94
N ARG A 104 -8.84 -3.06 13.32
CA ARG A 104 -7.91 -4.08 13.86
C ARG A 104 -6.77 -4.44 12.91
N HIS A 105 -6.92 -4.22 11.61
CA HIS A 105 -5.89 -4.52 10.62
C HIS A 105 -5.34 -3.27 9.94
N ARG A 106 -6.12 -2.19 9.91
CA ARG A 106 -5.74 -0.91 9.35
C ARG A 106 -4.55 -0.29 10.09
N TRP A 107 -4.46 -0.44 11.42
CA TRP A 107 -3.32 0.06 12.19
C TRP A 107 -1.97 -0.45 11.67
N LYS A 108 -1.91 -1.64 11.06
CA LYS A 108 -0.67 -2.20 10.51
C LYS A 108 -0.19 -1.41 9.30
N ILE A 109 -1.10 -1.01 8.43
CA ILE A 109 -0.81 -0.17 7.26
C ILE A 109 -0.46 1.24 7.73
N GLU A 110 -1.22 1.80 8.66
CA GLU A 110 -0.94 3.12 9.24
C GLU A 110 0.44 3.14 9.90
N ARG A 111 0.82 2.10 10.64
CA ARG A 111 2.16 1.94 11.22
C ARG A 111 3.24 1.87 10.15
N SER A 112 3.06 1.08 9.09
CA SER A 112 4.01 1.05 7.96
C SER A 112 4.17 2.43 7.33
N ILE A 113 3.07 3.17 7.15
CA ILE A 113 3.08 4.55 6.66
C ILE A 113 3.85 5.45 7.63
N SER A 114 3.62 5.36 8.94
CA SER A 114 4.37 6.13 9.95
C SER A 114 5.87 5.83 9.92
N TRP A 115 6.30 4.60 9.66
CA TRP A 115 7.73 4.28 9.50
C TRP A 115 8.34 4.94 8.27
N LEU A 116 7.60 5.01 7.15
CA LEU A 116 8.05 5.71 5.95
C LEU A 116 8.15 7.23 6.19
N PHE A 117 7.14 7.82 6.84
CA PHE A 117 7.11 9.26 7.13
C PHE A 117 7.95 9.68 8.34
N GLY A 118 8.45 8.73 9.13
CA GLY A 118 9.42 8.98 10.21
C GLY A 118 10.78 9.46 9.71
N TYR A 119 11.07 9.28 8.42
CA TYR A 119 12.22 9.91 7.78
C TYR A 119 11.87 11.37 7.46
N ARG A 120 12.54 12.33 8.10
CA ARG A 120 12.30 13.79 7.94
C ARG A 120 12.20 14.24 6.48
N ARG A 121 12.95 13.60 5.58
CA ARG A 121 12.94 13.87 4.13
C ARG A 121 11.58 13.60 3.47
N LEU A 122 10.79 12.68 4.00
CA LEU A 122 9.50 12.24 3.45
C LEU A 122 8.30 12.91 4.13
N THR A 123 8.46 13.46 5.34
CA THR A 123 7.38 14.11 6.10
C THR A 123 6.71 15.23 5.32
N VAL A 124 7.50 16.03 4.61
CA VAL A 124 7.00 17.06 3.69
C VAL A 124 7.52 16.74 2.29
N ARG A 125 6.61 16.67 1.32
CA ARG A 125 6.99 16.43 -0.07
C ARG A 125 7.56 17.72 -0.68
N PHE A 126 8.88 17.80 -0.77
CA PHE A 126 9.59 18.86 -1.51
C PHE A 126 9.81 18.54 -3.00
N GLU A 127 9.63 17.27 -3.38
CA GLU A 127 9.96 16.80 -4.73
C GLU A 127 8.94 17.25 -5.79
N ARG A 128 9.43 18.03 -6.77
CA ARG A 128 8.65 18.48 -7.93
C ARG A 128 8.20 17.30 -8.81
N LYS A 129 9.07 16.32 -9.04
CA LYS A 129 8.78 15.11 -9.82
C LYS A 129 8.29 13.98 -8.92
N GLY A 130 7.22 13.30 -9.34
CA GLY A 130 6.67 12.18 -8.58
C GLY A 130 7.58 10.94 -8.56
N SER A 131 8.38 10.74 -9.60
CA SER A 131 9.37 9.66 -9.66
C SER A 131 10.44 9.78 -8.58
N HIS A 132 10.92 11.00 -8.31
CA HIS A 132 11.89 11.24 -7.23
C HIS A 132 11.28 10.95 -5.86
N PHE A 133 10.04 11.38 -5.65
CA PHE A 133 9.33 11.10 -4.41
C PHE A 133 9.13 9.58 -4.21
N LEU A 134 8.74 8.86 -5.27
CA LEU A 134 8.64 7.41 -5.24
C LEU A 134 9.99 6.75 -4.94
N ALA A 135 11.09 7.22 -5.56
CA ALA A 135 12.42 6.68 -5.30
C ALA A 135 12.85 6.86 -3.83
N PHE A 136 12.56 8.01 -3.20
CA PHE A 136 12.82 8.20 -1.77
C PHE A 136 11.94 7.31 -0.89
N LEU A 137 10.69 7.06 -1.28
CA LEU A 137 9.80 6.13 -0.59
C LEU A 137 10.31 4.69 -0.70
N ASP A 138 10.78 4.28 -1.87
CA ASP A 138 11.40 2.96 -2.09
C ASP A 138 12.67 2.80 -1.26
N LEU A 139 13.50 3.84 -1.16
CA LEU A 139 14.67 3.85 -0.28
C LEU A 139 14.27 3.71 1.19
N ALA A 140 13.25 4.43 1.65
CA ALA A 140 12.75 4.32 3.02
C ALA A 140 12.15 2.93 3.31
N ALA A 141 11.47 2.33 2.33
CA ALA A 141 10.99 0.96 2.42
C ALA A 141 12.15 -0.04 2.52
N ALA A 142 13.18 0.11 1.68
CA ALA A 142 14.38 -0.72 1.74
C ALA A 142 15.08 -0.64 3.11
N LEU A 143 15.23 0.57 3.66
CA LEU A 143 15.79 0.76 5.01
C LEU A 143 14.91 0.15 6.10
N THR A 144 13.59 0.23 5.97
CA THR A 144 12.63 -0.39 6.91
C THR A 144 12.75 -1.92 6.88
N CYS A 145 12.86 -2.49 5.68
CA CYS A 145 13.11 -3.93 5.48
C CYS A 145 14.44 -4.34 6.10
N PHE A 146 15.52 -3.58 5.83
CA PHE A 146 16.85 -3.85 6.39
C PHE A 146 16.85 -3.83 7.92
N LYS A 147 16.27 -2.80 8.55
CA LYS A 147 16.15 -2.70 10.02
C LYS A 147 15.36 -3.85 10.63
N LYS A 148 14.37 -4.40 9.92
CA LYS A 148 13.61 -5.57 10.39
C LYS A 148 14.39 -6.87 10.26
N LEU A 149 15.21 -7.02 9.21
CA LEU A 149 16.09 -8.17 9.03
C LEU A 149 17.25 -8.17 10.04
N ALA A 150 17.80 -6.99 10.33
CA ALA A 150 18.92 -6.82 11.25
C ALA A 150 18.55 -7.04 12.73
N LYS A 151 17.25 -7.06 13.06
CA LYS A 151 16.80 -7.52 14.37
C LYS A 151 16.82 -9.05 14.36
N PRO A 152 17.75 -9.71 15.08
CA PRO A 152 17.66 -11.16 15.25
C PRO A 152 16.27 -11.47 15.80
N THR A 153 15.62 -12.44 15.18
CA THR A 153 14.33 -12.94 15.65
C THR A 153 14.62 -13.72 16.93
N THR A 154 14.59 -13.05 18.07
CA THR A 154 14.65 -13.66 19.40
C THR A 154 13.36 -14.40 19.70
#